data_AF-A0A527YN98-F1
#
_entry.id   AF-A0A527YN98-F1
#
_cell.length_a   1.000
_cell.length_b   1.000
_cell.length_c   1.000
_cell.angle_alpha   90.00
_cell.angle_beta   90.00
_cell.angle_gamma   90.00
#
_symmetry.space_group_name_H-M   'P 1'
#
loop_
_entity.id
_entity.type
_entity.pdbx_description
1 polymer ?
#
loop_
_entity_poly.entity_id
_entity_poly.type
_entity_poly.pdbx_seq_one_letter_code
_entity_poly.pdbx_strand_id
1 'polypeptide(L)'
;ILGCAGKSLTRDEINFYRNECPWGFILFARNIGETEQIRDLVAAMRDCIERPDAPVFIDQEGGRVQRLRPPLAPNYPAGGALGALWR
;
A
#
# COMPACT_ATOMS: atom_id res chain seq x y z
N ILE A 1 -11.45 -5.37 -2.59
CA ILE A 1 -10.21 -4.60 -2.31
C ILE A 1 -9.55 -4.32 -3.65
N LEU A 2 -9.14 -3.08 -3.92
CA LEU A 2 -8.53 -2.67 -5.20
C LEU A 2 -7.13 -2.06 -5.00
N GLY A 3 -6.30 -2.04 -6.04
CA GLY A 3 -5.03 -1.31 -6.05
C GLY A 3 -4.93 -0.44 -7.30
N CYS A 4 -3.95 0.45 -7.36
CA CYS A 4 -3.75 1.33 -8.52
C CYS A 4 -2.50 0.97 -9.34
N ALA A 5 -2.46 1.51 -10.54
CA ALA A 5 -1.40 1.28 -11.51
C ALA A 5 -0.08 1.96 -11.10
N GLY A 6 -0.14 3.13 -10.47
CA GLY A 6 1.05 3.96 -10.23
C GLY A 6 1.09 4.66 -8.88
N LYS A 7 1.83 5.78 -8.82
CA LYS A 7 2.07 6.57 -7.61
C LYS A 7 1.01 7.67 -7.38
N SER A 8 0.09 7.82 -8.32
CA SER A 8 -1.05 8.71 -8.23
C SER A 8 -2.22 8.06 -8.95
N LEU A 9 -3.44 8.47 -8.60
CA LEU A 9 -4.63 7.97 -9.27
C LEU A 9 -4.85 8.69 -10.60
N THR A 10 -5.19 7.94 -11.63
CA THR A 10 -5.68 8.52 -12.87
C THR A 10 -7.15 8.93 -12.74
N ARG A 11 -7.65 9.77 -13.65
CA ARG A 11 -9.08 10.12 -13.69
C ARG A 11 -9.97 8.88 -13.87
N ASP A 12 -9.51 7.92 -14.66
CA ASP A 12 -10.26 6.68 -14.91
C ASP A 12 -10.31 5.80 -13.67
N GLU A 13 -9.20 5.69 -12.93
CA GLU A 13 -9.17 4.98 -11.64
C GLU A 13 -10.09 5.66 -10.62
N ILE A 14 -10.07 7.00 -10.53
CA ILE A 14 -10.96 7.76 -9.64
C ILE A 14 -12.43 7.46 -9.96
N ASN A 15 -12.81 7.54 -11.24
CA ASN A 15 -14.18 7.27 -11.68
C ASN A 15 -14.57 5.81 -11.42
N PHE A 16 -13.68 4.87 -11.68
CA PHE A 16 -13.90 3.45 -11.42
C PHE A 16 -14.10 3.19 -9.92
N TYR A 17 -13.25 3.73 -9.05
CA TYR A 17 -13.38 3.52 -7.61
C TYR A 17 -14.66 4.14 -7.03
N ARG A 18 -15.07 5.32 -7.51
CA ARG A 18 -16.36 5.94 -7.12
C ARG A 18 -17.56 5.05 -7.45
N ASN A 19 -17.52 4.38 -8.60
CA ASN A 19 -18.63 3.55 -9.05
C ASN A 19 -18.67 2.20 -8.33
N GLU A 20 -17.49 1.59 -8.10
CA GLU A 20 -17.38 0.26 -7.50
C GLU A 20 -17.37 0.27 -5.96
N CYS A 21 -17.06 1.42 -5.33
CA CYS A 21 -17.01 1.59 -3.87
C CYS A 21 -16.26 0.45 -3.14
N PRO A 22 -14.98 0.17 -3.47
CA PRO A 22 -14.24 -0.91 -2.83
C PRO A 22 -14.21 -0.76 -1.31
N TRP A 23 -14.34 -1.88 -0.59
CA TRP A 23 -14.25 -1.87 0.87
C TRP A 23 -12.90 -1.34 1.41
N GLY A 24 -11.83 -1.41 0.62
CA GLY A 24 -10.50 -0.92 0.95
C GLY A 24 -9.52 -1.10 -0.21
N PHE A 25 -8.27 -0.70 0.02
CA PHE A 25 -7.22 -0.66 -0.99
C PHE A 25 -5.99 -1.47 -0.61
N ILE A 26 -5.09 -1.76 -1.56
CA ILE A 26 -3.80 -2.41 -1.30
C ILE A 26 -2.68 -1.74 -2.10
N LEU A 27 -1.54 -1.50 -1.44
CA LEU A 27 -0.34 -0.94 -2.06
C LEU A 27 0.65 -2.04 -2.46
N PHE A 28 1.20 -1.89 -3.66
CA PHE A 28 2.27 -2.71 -4.22
C PHE A 28 3.55 -1.90 -4.36
N ALA A 29 4.66 -2.57 -4.68
CA ALA A 29 5.97 -1.91 -4.85
C ALA A 29 5.94 -0.75 -5.86
N ARG A 30 5.16 -0.87 -6.93
CA ARG A 30 5.00 0.19 -7.95
C ARG A 30 4.33 1.48 -7.44
N ASN A 31 3.65 1.40 -6.29
CA ASN A 31 2.93 2.53 -5.70
C ASN A 31 3.80 3.32 -4.70
N ILE A 32 5.02 2.84 -4.40
CA ILE A 32 5.90 3.40 -3.36
C ILE A 32 6.88 4.40 -3.98
N GLY A 33 6.79 5.65 -3.53
CA GLY A 33 7.75 6.74 -3.76
C GLY A 33 8.19 7.31 -2.42
N GLU A 34 8.19 8.64 -2.26
CA GLU A 34 8.52 9.30 -0.99
C GLU A 34 7.35 9.29 0.00
N THR A 35 7.62 9.60 1.26
CA THR A 35 6.63 9.59 2.34
C THR A 35 5.41 10.46 2.02
N GLU A 36 5.62 11.70 1.55
CA GLU A 36 4.53 12.61 1.18
C GLU A 36 3.68 12.02 0.05
N GLN A 37 4.31 11.49 -1.00
CA GLN A 37 3.59 10.90 -2.13
C GLN A 37 2.71 9.72 -1.70
N ILE A 38 3.20 8.84 -0.81
CA ILE A 38 2.41 7.71 -0.32
C ILE A 38 1.21 8.21 0.50
N ARG A 39 1.39 9.24 1.32
CA ARG A 39 0.30 9.87 2.08
C ARG A 39 -0.76 10.44 1.15
N ASP A 40 -0.34 11.16 0.10
CA ASP A 40 -1.25 11.76 -0.88
C ASP A 40 -2.02 10.69 -1.65
N LEU A 41 -1.35 9.59 -2.03
CA LEU A 41 -2.01 8.46 -2.71
C LEU A 41 -3.08 7.81 -1.82
N VAL A 42 -2.78 7.58 -0.54
CA VAL A 42 -3.73 6.99 0.43
C VAL A 42 -4.91 7.93 0.68
N ALA A 43 -4.66 9.24 0.80
CA ALA A 43 -5.72 10.24 0.91
C ALA A 43 -6.63 10.22 -0.32
N ALA A 44 -6.05 10.29 -1.53
CA ALA A 44 -6.79 10.24 -2.77
C ALA A 44 -7.66 8.98 -2.91
N MET A 45 -7.15 7.81 -2.52
CA MET A 45 -7.92 6.56 -2.52
C MET A 45 -9.16 6.62 -1.62
N ARG A 46 -9.01 7.16 -0.39
CA ARG A 46 -10.12 7.30 0.57
C ARG A 46 -11.13 8.35 0.12
N ASP A 47 -10.64 9.46 -0.40
CA ASP A 47 -11.47 10.56 -0.92
C ASP A 47 -12.29 10.10 -2.14
N CYS A 48 -11.75 9.21 -2.98
CA CYS A 48 -12.49 8.66 -4.12
C CYS A 48 -13.76 7.90 -3.73
N ILE A 49 -13.84 7.37 -2.52
CA ILE A 49 -14.99 6.58 -2.06
C ILE A 49 -15.68 7.22 -0.86
N GLU A 50 -15.36 8.48 -0.56
CA GLU A 50 -15.90 9.26 0.56
C GLU A 50 -15.82 8.53 1.90
N ARG A 51 -14.78 7.71 2.08
CA ARG A 51 -14.61 6.85 3.26
C ARG A 51 -13.23 7.05 3.89
N PRO A 52 -13.09 8.00 4.84
CA PRO A 52 -11.80 8.35 5.43
C PRO A 52 -11.17 7.22 6.27
N ASP A 53 -11.98 6.26 6.75
CA ASP A 53 -11.53 5.10 7.52
C ASP A 53 -11.26 3.87 6.64
N ALA A 54 -11.37 3.96 5.31
CA ALA A 54 -11.16 2.80 4.46
C ALA A 54 -9.74 2.21 4.68
N PRO A 55 -9.64 0.89 4.91
CA PRO A 55 -8.36 0.25 5.14
C PRO A 55 -7.51 0.28 3.87
N VAL A 56 -6.22 0.52 4.05
CA VAL A 56 -5.21 0.42 2.99
C VAL A 56 -4.16 -0.59 3.45
N PHE A 57 -4.13 -1.73 2.77
CA PHE A 57 -3.28 -2.86 3.06
C PHE A 57 -1.93 -2.75 2.34
N ILE A 58 -0.94 -3.49 2.83
CA ILE A 58 0.39 -3.61 2.23
C ILE A 58 1.05 -4.91 2.71
N ASP A 59 1.75 -5.61 1.81
CA ASP A 59 2.52 -6.79 2.19
C ASP A 59 3.90 -6.38 2.72
N GLN A 60 4.00 -6.23 4.04
CA GLN A 60 5.20 -5.78 4.74
C GLN A 60 5.71 -6.84 5.72
N GLU A 61 6.03 -8.03 5.20
CA GLU A 61 6.42 -9.20 6.01
C GLU A 61 7.93 -9.19 6.35
N GLY A 62 8.77 -8.91 5.36
CA GLY A 62 10.22 -8.97 5.46
C GLY A 62 10.90 -9.86 4.41
N GLY A 63 12.20 -9.66 4.23
CA GLY A 63 12.98 -10.37 3.21
C GLY A 63 12.46 -10.11 1.79
N ARG A 64 11.92 -11.15 1.15
CA ARG A 64 11.43 -11.10 -0.25
C ARG A 64 10.07 -10.41 -0.38
N VAL A 65 9.26 -10.41 0.67
CA VAL A 65 7.92 -9.82 0.68
C VAL A 65 7.94 -8.57 1.56
N GLN A 66 8.43 -7.48 0.99
CA GLN A 66 8.54 -6.19 1.65
C GLN A 66 8.43 -5.09 0.60
N ARG A 67 7.48 -4.16 0.77
CA ARG A 67 7.25 -3.05 -0.17
C ARG A 67 7.98 -1.78 0.27
N LEU A 68 7.86 -1.40 1.53
CA LEU A 68 8.59 -0.27 2.11
C LEU A 68 10.01 -0.72 2.46
N ARG A 69 11.02 -0.02 1.96
CA ARG A 69 12.45 -0.29 2.19
C ARG A 69 13.14 0.99 2.67
N PRO A 70 14.42 0.94 3.10
CA PRO A 70 15.13 2.15 3.49
C PRO A 70 15.11 3.18 2.34
N PRO A 71 14.88 4.47 2.62
CA PRO A 71 14.82 5.09 3.95
C PRO A 71 13.46 5.02 4.67
N LEU A 72 12.38 4.59 4.02
CA LEU A 72 11.02 4.63 4.57
C LEU A 72 10.79 3.66 5.74
N ALA A 73 11.42 2.49 5.67
CA ALA A 73 11.36 1.46 6.71
C ALA A 73 12.65 0.63 6.68
N PRO A 74 13.13 0.08 7.82
CA PRO A 74 14.28 -0.81 7.79
C PRO A 74 13.96 -2.09 6.99
N ASN A 75 14.99 -2.78 6.50
CA ASN A 75 14.81 -4.10 5.92
C ASN A 75 14.48 -5.10 7.05
N TYR A 76 13.28 -5.67 7.05
CA TYR A 76 12.88 -6.66 8.04
C TYR A 76 13.51 -8.02 7.68
N PRO A 77 13.90 -8.83 8.67
CA PRO A 77 14.34 -10.19 8.41
C PRO A 77 13.19 -11.00 7.81
N ALA A 78 13.52 -12.00 6.98
CA ALA A 78 12.52 -12.98 6.55
C ALA A 78 12.01 -13.77 7.76
N GLY A 79 10.73 -14.15 7.78
CA GLY A 79 10.14 -14.90 8.91
C GLY A 79 10.90 -16.19 9.25
N GLY A 80 11.46 -16.88 8.26
CA GLY A 80 12.29 -18.08 8.48
C GLY A 80 13.60 -17.80 9.25
N ALA A 81 14.16 -16.59 9.13
CA ALA A 81 15.34 -16.19 9.90
C ALA A 81 15.00 -16.01 11.38
N LEU A 82 13.81 -15.46 11.69
CA LEU A 82 13.31 -15.42 13.05
C LEU A 82 13.08 -16.85 13.57
N GLY A 83 12.41 -17.72 12.80
CA GLY A 83 12.20 -19.12 13.21
C GLY A 83 13.48 -19.93 13.46
N ALA A 84 14.63 -19.54 12.89
CA ALA A 84 15.91 -20.21 13.14
C ALA A 84 16.53 -19.85 14.51
N LEU A 85 16.18 -18.70 15.08
CA LEU A 85 16.73 -18.22 16.36
C LEU A 85 16.08 -18.90 17.59
N TRP A 86 14.89 -19.48 17.44
CA TRP A 86 14.14 -20.16 18.51
C TRP A 86 14.05 -21.69 18.29
N ARG A 87 15.10 -22.29 17.72
CA ARG A 87 15.22 -23.75 17.60
C ARG A 87 15.91 -24.37 18.79
#